data_AF-T1BRU0-F1
#
_entry.id   AF-T1BRU0-F1
#
_cell.length_a   1.000
_cell.length_b   1.000
_cell.length_c   1.000
_cell.angle_alpha   90.00
_cell.angle_beta   90.00
_cell.angle_gamma   90.00
#
_symmetry.space_group_name_H-M   'P 1'
#
loop_
_entity.id
_entity.type
_entity.pdbx_description
1 polymer ?
#
loop_
_entity_poly.entity_id
_entity_poly.type
_entity_poly.pdbx_seq_one_letter_code
_entity_poly.pdbx_strand_id
1 'polypeptide(L)'
;MLESTLRALGAPAAQVLAWLGPAIGPQHFEVGEEVRAAFTRTDPGAAAAFTANARGRWQCDLYALARRRLRALGVTSLYGGGWCTYADPQRFFSYRRDGRCGRMAALIWRT
;
A
#
# COMPACT_ATOMS: atom_id res chain seq x y z
N MET A 1 -1.17 11.15 -3.61
CA MET A 1 -2.12 11.20 -2.47
C MET A 1 -1.35 11.22 -1.15
N LEU A 2 -0.39 10.31 -0.93
CA LEU A 2 0.50 10.33 0.25
C LEU A 2 1.33 11.63 0.35
N GLU A 3 1.84 12.08 -0.78
CA GLU A 3 2.61 13.31 -0.94
C GLU A 3 1.78 14.53 -0.53
N SER A 4 0.52 14.56 -0.95
CA SER A 4 -0.41 15.65 -0.61
C SER A 4 -0.76 15.65 0.88
N THR A 5 -0.97 14.48 1.49
CA THR A 5 -1.23 14.35 2.93
C THR A 5 -0.05 14.85 3.76
N LEU A 6 1.19 14.44 3.42
CA LEU A 6 2.38 14.92 4.14
C LEU A 6 2.53 16.44 4.04
N ARG A 7 2.29 17.03 2.86
CA ARG A 7 2.30 18.49 2.72
C ARG A 7 1.24 19.17 3.58
N ALA A 8 0.04 18.61 3.64
CA ALA A 8 -1.07 19.16 4.42
C ALA A 8 -0.82 19.09 5.94
N LEU A 9 -0.06 18.10 6.43
CA LEU A 9 0.33 18.01 7.85
C LEU A 9 1.25 19.16 8.29
N GLY A 10 1.99 19.78 7.37
CA GLY A 10 2.88 20.91 7.65
C GLY A 10 4.07 20.59 8.58
N ALA A 11 4.28 19.32 8.92
CA ALA A 11 5.36 18.86 9.79
C ALA A 11 6.57 18.38 8.96
N PRO A 12 7.80 18.50 9.47
CA PRO A 12 8.97 17.88 8.86
C PRO A 12 8.76 16.36 8.69
N ALA A 13 9.01 15.83 7.49
CA ALA A 13 8.72 14.43 7.18
C ALA A 13 9.41 13.42 8.13
N ALA A 14 10.62 13.74 8.60
CA ALA A 14 11.37 12.93 9.56
C ALA A 14 10.69 12.82 10.94
N GLN A 15 9.79 13.74 11.27
CA GLN A 15 9.01 13.73 12.52
C GLN A 15 7.63 13.07 12.34
N VAL A 16 7.24 12.76 11.12
CA VAL A 16 5.96 12.10 10.84
C VAL A 16 6.09 10.60 11.11
N LEU A 17 5.15 10.07 11.90
CA LEU A 17 4.95 8.64 12.06
C LEU A 17 3.86 8.19 11.08
N ALA A 18 4.15 7.17 10.27
CA ALA A 18 3.18 6.61 9.35
C ALA A 18 2.93 5.13 9.66
N TRP A 19 1.65 4.78 9.79
CA TRP A 19 1.20 3.40 9.98
C TRP A 19 0.46 2.91 8.73
N LEU A 20 0.94 1.80 8.17
CA LEU A 20 0.30 1.13 7.05
C LEU A 20 -0.74 0.13 7.60
N GLY A 21 -2.02 0.51 7.54
CA GLY A 21 -3.12 -0.32 7.98
C GLY A 21 -3.37 -1.55 7.09
N PRO A 22 -4.36 -2.41 7.43
CA PRO A 22 -4.65 -3.61 6.67
C PRO A 22 -5.03 -3.33 5.21
N ALA A 23 -4.32 -3.97 4.28
CA ALA A 23 -4.55 -3.95 2.84
C ALA A 23 -4.46 -5.37 2.25
N ILE A 24 -4.75 -5.51 0.96
CA ILE A 24 -4.52 -6.78 0.27
C ILE A 24 -3.01 -7.03 0.13
N GLY A 25 -2.56 -8.21 0.56
CA GLY A 25 -1.14 -8.56 0.58
C GLY A 25 -0.60 -8.95 -0.81
N PRO A 26 0.74 -8.93 -0.99
CA PRO A 26 1.38 -9.10 -2.29
C PRO A 26 1.09 -10.43 -2.97
N GLN A 27 0.88 -11.51 -2.21
CA GLN A 27 0.56 -12.83 -2.76
C GLN A 27 -0.84 -12.89 -3.42
N HIS A 28 -1.73 -11.94 -3.08
CA HIS A 28 -3.13 -11.96 -3.51
C HIS A 28 -3.50 -10.75 -4.39
N PHE A 29 -2.61 -9.77 -4.51
CA PHE A 29 -2.83 -8.57 -5.28
C PHE A 29 -2.24 -8.67 -6.69
N GLU A 30 -2.92 -9.46 -7.52
CA GLU A 30 -2.63 -9.51 -8.95
C GLU A 30 -3.15 -8.27 -9.68
N VAL A 31 -2.32 -7.72 -10.57
CA VAL A 31 -2.59 -6.58 -11.45
C VAL A 31 -2.06 -6.84 -12.87
N GLY A 32 -2.47 -6.03 -13.86
CA GLY A 32 -1.91 -6.06 -15.22
C GLY A 32 -0.66 -5.18 -15.39
N GLU A 33 -0.07 -5.23 -16.59
CA GLU A 33 1.10 -4.42 -16.94
C GLU A 33 0.80 -2.93 -16.87
N GLU A 34 -0.43 -2.51 -17.18
CA GLU A 34 -0.86 -1.12 -17.13
C GLU A 34 -0.67 -0.50 -15.73
N VAL A 35 -0.94 -1.27 -14.68
CA VAL A 35 -0.73 -0.82 -13.29
C VAL A 35 0.75 -0.72 -13.00
N ARG A 36 1.54 -1.76 -13.32
CA ARG A 36 2.99 -1.74 -13.11
C ARG A 36 3.64 -0.55 -13.83
N ALA A 37 3.34 -0.37 -15.11
CA ALA A 37 3.86 0.71 -15.94
C ALA A 37 3.49 2.09 -15.36
N ALA A 38 2.28 2.26 -14.84
CA ALA A 38 1.87 3.52 -14.20
C ALA A 38 2.77 3.87 -13.00
N PHE A 39 3.17 2.89 -12.18
CA PHE A 39 4.07 3.11 -11.05
C PHE A 39 5.53 3.31 -11.49
N THR A 40 6.05 2.43 -12.35
CA THR A 40 7.46 2.44 -12.76
C THR A 40 7.82 3.63 -13.64
N ARG A 41 6.87 4.17 -14.40
CA ARG A 41 7.07 5.38 -15.20
C ARG A 41 7.43 6.60 -14.36
N THR A 42 6.82 6.74 -13.18
CA THR A 42 7.09 7.85 -12.26
C THR A 42 8.25 7.58 -11.31
N ASP A 43 8.49 6.31 -11.02
CA ASP A 43 9.50 5.86 -10.05
C ASP A 43 10.06 4.50 -10.50
N PRO A 44 11.18 4.47 -11.25
CA PRO A 44 11.71 3.24 -11.82
C PRO A 44 11.96 2.12 -10.78
N GLY A 45 12.39 2.49 -9.57
CA GLY A 45 12.64 1.48 -8.53
C GLY A 45 11.38 0.95 -7.86
N ALA A 46 10.18 1.45 -8.22
CA ALA A 46 8.92 0.81 -7.87
C ALA A 46 8.80 -0.59 -8.50
N ALA A 47 9.59 -0.88 -9.55
CA ALA A 47 9.62 -2.20 -10.19
C ALA A 47 9.91 -3.34 -9.19
N ALA A 48 10.67 -3.08 -8.13
CA ALA A 48 10.96 -4.06 -7.08
C ALA A 48 9.74 -4.50 -6.26
N ALA A 49 8.64 -3.74 -6.32
CA ALA A 49 7.38 -4.09 -5.66
C ALA A 49 6.45 -4.94 -6.55
N PHE A 50 6.94 -5.40 -7.71
CA PHE A 50 6.17 -6.24 -8.63
C PHE A 50 6.92 -7.53 -8.92
N THR A 51 6.24 -8.67 -8.78
CA THR A 51 6.77 -9.99 -9.14
C THR A 51 5.90 -10.59 -10.23
N ALA A 52 6.50 -10.95 -11.36
CA ALA A 52 5.78 -11.62 -12.44
C ALA A 52 5.28 -12.99 -11.96
N ASN A 53 4.08 -13.38 -12.36
CA ASN A 53 3.54 -14.70 -12.10
C ASN A 53 3.39 -15.52 -13.38
N ALA A 54 3.13 -16.82 -13.22
CA ALA A 54 3.03 -17.76 -14.33
C ALA A 54 1.90 -17.45 -15.34
N ARG A 55 0.97 -16.55 -15.01
CA ARG A 55 -0.14 -16.13 -15.88
C ARG A 55 0.20 -14.90 -16.74
N GLY A 56 1.46 -14.45 -16.73
CA GLY A 56 1.86 -13.21 -17.40
C GLY A 56 1.29 -11.95 -16.74
N ARG A 57 0.92 -12.03 -15.46
CA ARG A 57 0.43 -10.92 -14.64
C ARG A 57 1.44 -10.58 -13.55
N TRP A 58 1.18 -9.52 -12.79
CA TRP A 58 2.08 -9.07 -11.72
C TRP A 58 1.43 -9.19 -10.36
N GLN A 59 2.12 -9.81 -9.41
CA GLN A 59 1.84 -9.69 -7.99
C GLN A 59 2.43 -8.38 -7.47
N CYS A 60 1.59 -7.53 -6.90
CA CYS A 60 1.96 -6.17 -6.51
C CYS A 60 1.98 -6.03 -4.98
N ASP A 61 3.09 -5.54 -4.44
CA ASP A 61 3.25 -5.21 -3.03
C ASP A 61 2.90 -3.74 -2.75
N LEU A 62 1.65 -3.50 -2.32
CA LEU A 62 1.17 -2.17 -1.94
C LEU A 62 1.96 -1.56 -0.77
N TYR A 63 2.42 -2.37 0.18
CA TYR A 63 3.19 -1.87 1.31
C TYR A 63 4.59 -1.45 0.87
N ALA A 64 5.25 -2.21 -0.01
CA ALA A 64 6.53 -1.82 -0.58
C ALA A 64 6.42 -0.51 -1.38
N LEU A 65 5.37 -0.35 -2.20
CA LEU A 65 5.10 0.89 -2.93
C LEU A 65 4.89 2.08 -1.98
N ALA A 66 4.06 1.91 -0.94
CA ALA A 66 3.81 2.97 0.03
C ALA A 66 5.07 3.35 0.81
N ARG A 67 5.85 2.37 1.29
CA ARG A 67 7.13 2.61 1.99
C ARG A 67 8.11 3.34 1.11
N ARG A 68 8.25 2.94 -0.16
CA ARG A 68 9.15 3.57 -1.11
C ARG A 68 8.80 5.05 -1.31
N ARG A 69 7.52 5.35 -1.57
CA ARG A 69 7.04 6.73 -1.71
C ARG A 69 7.26 7.55 -0.44
N LEU A 70 6.93 7.01 0.73
CA LEU A 70 7.08 7.73 2.00
C LEU A 70 8.56 7.98 2.35
N ARG A 71 9.45 7.00 2.10
CA ARG A 71 10.90 7.17 2.29
C ARG A 71 11.49 8.21 1.34
N ALA A 72 11.05 8.24 0.07
CA ALA A 72 11.47 9.26 -0.89
C ALA A 72 11.08 10.68 -0.46
N LEU A 73 10.08 10.82 0.41
CA LEU A 73 9.64 12.09 0.99
C LEU A 73 10.31 12.42 2.33
N GLY A 74 11.21 11.56 2.82
CA GLY A 74 11.93 11.74 4.07
C GLY A 74 11.25 11.17 5.33
N VAL A 75 10.16 10.41 5.18
CA VAL A 75 9.53 9.71 6.32
C VAL A 75 10.36 8.47 6.67
N THR A 76 10.90 8.44 7.88
CA THR A 76 11.76 7.37 8.39
C THR A 76 11.00 6.37 9.27
N SER A 77 9.99 6.86 10.00
CA SER A 77 9.22 6.08 10.97
C SER A 77 7.98 5.44 10.35
N LEU A 78 8.16 4.21 9.82
CA LEU A 78 7.15 3.48 9.05
C LEU A 78 6.76 2.15 9.72
N TYR A 79 5.53 2.05 10.20
CA TYR A 79 5.00 0.91 10.95
C TYR A 79 3.87 0.19 10.20
N GLY A 80 3.45 -0.96 10.73
CA GLY A 80 2.36 -1.75 10.16
C GLY A 80 2.77 -2.44 8.85
N GLY A 81 1.79 -2.70 7.99
CA GLY A 81 2.00 -3.32 6.69
C GLY A 81 2.29 -4.83 6.72
N GLY A 82 1.84 -5.51 7.78
CA GLY A 82 2.00 -6.96 7.94
C GLY A 82 0.71 -7.77 7.72
N TRP A 83 -0.41 -7.10 7.41
CA TRP A 83 -1.72 -7.74 7.29
C TRP A 83 -2.10 -8.01 5.83
N CYS A 84 -2.90 -9.04 5.59
CA CYS A 84 -3.50 -9.31 4.29
C CYS A 84 -5.02 -9.46 4.45
N THR A 85 -5.78 -8.48 3.96
CA THR A 85 -7.25 -8.50 4.04
C THR A 85 -7.88 -9.67 3.30
N TYR A 86 -7.24 -10.16 2.24
CA TYR A 86 -7.68 -11.33 1.49
C TYR A 86 -7.49 -12.62 2.28
N ALA A 87 -6.33 -12.79 2.92
CA ALA A 87 -5.93 -14.06 3.53
C ALA A 87 -6.56 -14.32 4.92
N ASP A 88 -7.01 -13.27 5.62
CA ASP A 88 -7.63 -13.38 6.95
C ASP A 88 -9.12 -12.98 6.91
N PRO A 89 -10.01 -13.89 6.49
CA PRO A 89 -11.45 -13.61 6.40
C PRO A 89 -12.13 -13.46 7.76
N GLN A 90 -11.52 -13.94 8.85
CA GLN A 90 -12.10 -13.81 10.19
C GLN A 90 -11.97 -12.38 10.73
N ARG A 91 -10.96 -11.62 10.26
CA ARG A 91 -10.71 -10.25 10.72
C ARG A 91 -11.09 -9.17 9.72
N PHE A 92 -11.09 -9.46 8.42
CA PHE A 92 -11.20 -8.43 7.38
C PHE A 92 -12.20 -8.77 6.27
N PHE A 93 -12.97 -7.76 5.85
CA PHE A 93 -13.64 -7.79 4.55
C PHE A 93 -12.62 -7.64 3.42
N SER A 94 -12.82 -8.34 2.31
CA SER A 94 -11.98 -8.21 1.12
C SER A 94 -12.81 -8.23 -0.14
N TYR A 95 -12.89 -7.09 -0.84
CA TYR A 95 -13.59 -6.99 -2.13
C TYR A 95 -13.02 -7.98 -3.17
N ARG A 96 -11.70 -8.22 -3.15
CA ARG A 96 -11.05 -9.17 -4.07
C ARG A 96 -11.50 -10.61 -3.82
N ARG A 97 -11.81 -10.96 -2.57
CA ARG A 97 -12.25 -12.31 -2.19
C ARG A 97 -13.76 -12.47 -2.36
N ASP A 98 -14.52 -11.50 -1.86
CA ASP A 98 -15.96 -11.66 -1.62
C ASP A 98 -16.83 -10.86 -2.61
N GLY A 99 -16.22 -9.96 -3.41
CA GLY A 99 -16.95 -9.00 -4.23
C GLY A 99 -17.78 -8.05 -3.36
N ARG A 100 -19.10 -8.23 -3.33
CA ARG A 100 -20.00 -7.37 -2.56
C ARG A 100 -19.94 -7.70 -1.06
N CYS A 101 -19.04 -7.02 -0.34
CA CYS A 101 -18.84 -7.16 1.11
C CYS A 101 -18.96 -5.82 1.88
N GLY A 102 -18.79 -5.87 3.20
CA GLY A 102 -18.67 -4.70 4.07
C GLY A 102 -17.40 -3.88 3.84
N ARG A 103 -17.15 -2.87 4.69
CA ARG A 103 -15.97 -2.01 4.67
C ARG A 103 -15.42 -1.85 6.09
N MET A 104 -14.11 -1.70 6.20
CA MET A 104 -13.43 -1.32 7.44
C MET A 104 -13.00 0.14 7.37
N ALA A 105 -12.71 0.72 8.53
CA ALA A 105 -12.18 2.08 8.64
C ALA A 105 -10.91 2.07 9.52
N ALA A 106 -9.98 2.97 9.21
CA ALA A 106 -8.86 3.33 10.07
C ALA A 106 -9.07 4.77 10.53
N LEU A 107 -9.04 5.02 11.84
CA LEU A 107 -9.32 6.33 12.43
C LEU A 107 -8.13 6.77 13.28
N ILE A 108 -7.84 8.07 13.22
CA ILE A 108 -6.87 8.74 14.08
C ILE A 108 -7.42 10.13 14.42
N TRP A 109 -7.32 10.53 15.68
CA TRP A 109 -7.77 11.84 16.16
C TRP A 109 -6.85 12.33 17.28
N ARG A 110 -6.93 13.63 17.57
CA ARG A 110 -6.31 14.20 18.77
C ARG A 110 -7.33 14.12 19.90
N THR A 111 -6.88 13.65 21.04
CA THR A 111 -7.63 13.71 22.31
C THR A 111 -7.77 15.15 22.77
#